data_AF-A0A7X6ZJX1-F1
#
_entry.id   AF-A0A7X6ZJX1-F1
#
_cell.length_a   1.000
_cell.length_b   1.000
_cell.length_c   1.000
_cell.angle_alpha   90.00
_cell.angle_beta   90.00
_cell.angle_gamma   90.00
#
_symmetry.space_group_name_H-M   'P 1'
#
loop_
_entity.id
_entity.type
_entity.pdbx_description
1 polymer ?
#
loop_
_entity_poly.entity_id
_entity_poly.type
_entity_poly.pdbx_seq_one_letter_code
_entity_poly.pdbx_strand_id
1 'polypeptide(L)'
;MKKITLLLSLALIYVSAQEMAVTASGKQVVLRNDGGWEYYDPQRHLNFRDVRQTGPKISIEIRYKDYQYYYDEVKMMLEAFGTSEKELQDSLQRVPKGGILILQTPTVGLNLDDPRRYIYTVKSSTGQVILQKKGSEADAVAADQAGLSDLAVLELKSAPKGDIIVVVKDLTTDMDFEYTIPIRN
;
A
#
# COMPACT_ATOMS: atom_id res chain seq x y z
N MET A 1 -28.42 -3.03 -60.50
CA MET A 1 -28.69 -2.75 -59.07
C MET A 1 -28.18 -3.91 -58.23
N LYS A 2 -27.05 -3.76 -57.52
CA LYS A 2 -26.64 -4.62 -56.41
C LYS A 2 -26.06 -3.69 -55.34
N LYS A 3 -26.72 -3.64 -54.18
CA LYS A 3 -26.39 -2.77 -53.06
C LYS A 3 -25.17 -3.34 -52.33
N ILE A 4 -24.14 -2.52 -52.15
CA ILE A 4 -23.01 -2.80 -51.24
C ILE A 4 -23.49 -2.39 -49.85
N THR A 5 -23.59 -3.35 -48.93
CA THR A 5 -23.90 -3.08 -47.53
C THR A 5 -22.59 -2.77 -46.81
N LEU A 6 -22.37 -1.50 -46.48
CA LEU A 6 -21.28 -1.07 -45.61
C LEU A 6 -21.78 -1.20 -44.16
N LEU A 7 -21.27 -2.18 -43.41
CA LEU A 7 -21.48 -2.29 -41.96
C LEU A 7 -20.49 -1.35 -41.27
N LEU A 8 -21.00 -0.21 -40.79
CA LEU A 8 -20.26 0.72 -39.96
C LEU A 8 -20.38 0.27 -38.49
N SER A 9 -19.37 -0.43 -37.98
CA SER A 9 -19.27 -0.81 -36.57
C SER A 9 -18.97 0.43 -35.73
N LEU A 10 -19.98 0.90 -35.01
CA LEU A 10 -19.83 1.97 -34.02
C LEU A 10 -19.16 1.38 -32.77
N ALA A 11 -17.85 1.57 -32.63
CA ALA A 11 -17.14 1.26 -31.41
C ALA A 11 -17.54 2.28 -30.33
N LEU A 12 -18.36 1.87 -29.36
CA LEU A 12 -18.58 2.63 -28.13
C LEU A 12 -17.27 2.62 -27.32
N ILE A 13 -16.59 3.76 -27.27
CA ILE A 13 -15.51 3.99 -26.32
C ILE A 13 -16.20 4.34 -24.99
N TYR A 14 -16.24 3.39 -24.06
CA TYR A 14 -16.55 3.69 -22.65
C TYR A 14 -15.34 4.41 -22.06
N VAL A 15 -15.38 5.74 -22.02
CA VAL A 15 -14.49 6.51 -21.15
C VAL A 15 -15.13 6.49 -19.76
N SER A 16 -14.57 5.71 -18.83
CA SER A 16 -14.91 5.83 -17.41
C SER A 16 -14.40 7.19 -16.92
N ALA A 17 -15.30 8.17 -16.82
CA ALA A 17 -14.98 9.43 -16.16
C ALA A 17 -14.74 9.13 -14.68
N GLN A 18 -13.51 9.30 -14.22
CA GLN A 18 -13.18 9.31 -12.80
C GLN A 18 -13.92 10.48 -12.14
N GLU A 19 -14.75 10.19 -11.14
CA GLU A 19 -15.51 11.22 -10.42
C GLU A 19 -14.56 12.05 -9.56
N MET A 20 -14.61 13.39 -9.70
CA MET A 20 -13.76 14.30 -8.95
C MET A 20 -14.60 15.14 -7.98
N ALA A 21 -14.11 15.32 -6.75
CA ALA A 21 -14.72 16.18 -5.74
C ALA A 21 -13.67 17.12 -5.11
N VAL A 22 -14.13 18.03 -4.25
CA VAL A 22 -13.27 18.96 -3.51
C VAL A 22 -13.58 18.81 -2.02
N THR A 23 -12.54 18.58 -1.20
CA THR A 23 -12.69 18.49 0.26
C THR A 23 -13.10 19.83 0.87
N ALA A 24 -13.58 19.83 2.12
CA ALA A 24 -13.85 21.06 2.87
C ALA A 24 -12.60 21.96 3.01
N SER A 25 -11.41 21.37 2.93
CA SER A 25 -10.11 22.03 2.91
C SER A 25 -9.67 22.54 1.53
N GLY A 26 -10.50 22.41 0.48
CA GLY A 26 -10.26 22.94 -0.86
C GLY A 26 -9.38 22.08 -1.77
N LYS A 27 -9.05 20.85 -1.39
CA LYS A 27 -8.19 19.94 -2.17
C LYS A 27 -9.03 19.06 -3.11
N GLN A 28 -8.52 18.82 -4.31
CA GLN A 28 -9.18 17.95 -5.29
C GLN A 28 -8.97 16.47 -4.93
N VAL A 29 -10.03 15.68 -5.04
CA VAL A 29 -10.03 14.24 -4.81
C VAL A 29 -10.69 13.51 -5.98
N VAL A 30 -10.29 12.26 -6.20
CA VAL A 30 -10.81 11.36 -7.22
C VAL A 30 -11.42 10.14 -6.54
N LEU A 31 -12.57 9.69 -7.03
CA LEU A 31 -13.18 8.42 -6.61
C LEU A 31 -12.43 7.26 -7.25
N ARG A 32 -11.86 6.39 -6.42
CA ARG A 32 -11.25 5.12 -6.81
C ARG A 32 -12.33 4.10 -7.19
N ASN A 33 -11.91 3.10 -7.96
CA ASN A 33 -12.79 2.02 -8.43
C ASN A 33 -13.37 1.14 -7.31
N ASP A 34 -12.80 1.20 -6.11
CA ASP A 34 -13.28 0.48 -4.92
C ASP A 34 -14.24 1.33 -4.06
N GLY A 35 -14.60 2.53 -4.51
CA GLY A 35 -15.48 3.46 -3.80
C GLY A 35 -14.76 4.33 -2.76
N GLY A 36 -13.44 4.21 -2.61
CA GLY A 36 -12.64 5.11 -1.78
C GLY A 36 -12.30 6.42 -2.49
N TRP A 37 -11.99 7.48 -1.74
CA TRP A 37 -11.51 8.74 -2.32
C TRP A 37 -9.99 8.84 -2.17
N GLU A 38 -9.30 9.32 -3.21
CA GLU A 38 -7.87 9.64 -3.20
C GLU A 38 -7.64 11.11 -3.55
N TYR A 39 -6.61 11.77 -3.02
CA TYR A 39 -6.27 13.11 -3.51
C TYR A 39 -5.86 13.05 -4.98
N TYR A 40 -6.44 13.93 -5.79
CA TYR A 40 -5.99 14.12 -7.16
C TYR A 40 -4.57 14.65 -7.13
N ASP A 41 -3.63 13.84 -7.60
CA ASP A 41 -2.26 14.24 -7.80
C ASP A 41 -1.80 13.80 -9.19
N PRO A 42 -1.72 14.74 -10.16
CA PRO A 42 -1.37 14.44 -11.54
C PRO A 42 0.05 13.90 -11.74
N GLN A 43 0.90 13.86 -10.70
CA GLN A 43 2.26 13.32 -10.76
C GLN A 43 2.45 11.99 -9.99
N ARG A 44 1.43 11.48 -9.28
CA ARG A 44 1.60 10.41 -8.29
C ARG A 44 1.11 9.03 -8.70
N HIS A 45 0.81 8.78 -9.97
CA HIS A 45 0.71 7.40 -10.44
C HIS A 45 2.11 6.76 -10.40
N LEU A 46 2.40 6.14 -9.25
CA LEU A 46 3.37 5.07 -9.08
C LEU A 46 4.86 5.46 -9.18
N ASN A 47 5.37 6.21 -8.19
CA ASN A 47 6.75 5.96 -7.76
C ASN A 47 6.75 4.73 -6.84
N PHE A 48 6.46 3.56 -7.40
CA PHE A 48 6.90 2.30 -6.78
C PHE A 48 8.43 2.38 -6.72
N ARG A 49 8.97 2.65 -5.53
CA ARG A 49 10.42 2.77 -5.35
C ARG A 49 11.04 1.40 -5.65
N ASP A 50 12.09 1.36 -6.47
CA ASP A 50 12.77 0.11 -6.86
C ASP A 50 13.14 -0.71 -5.61
N VAL A 51 12.39 -1.76 -5.33
CA VAL A 51 12.68 -2.71 -4.26
C VAL A 51 13.72 -3.68 -4.79
N ARG A 52 14.93 -3.66 -4.23
CA ARG A 52 15.96 -4.63 -4.58
C ARG A 52 15.82 -5.84 -3.67
N GLN A 53 15.39 -6.97 -4.25
CA GLN A 53 15.34 -8.25 -3.57
C GLN A 53 16.67 -8.99 -3.73
N THR A 54 17.18 -9.56 -2.64
CA THR A 54 18.29 -10.52 -2.66
C THR A 54 17.81 -11.87 -2.11
N GLY A 55 17.86 -12.94 -2.92
CA GLY A 55 17.39 -14.28 -2.55
C GLY A 55 16.39 -14.91 -3.54
N PRO A 56 15.75 -16.05 -3.18
CA PRO A 56 14.74 -16.70 -4.01
C PRO A 56 13.55 -15.76 -4.26
N LYS A 57 13.00 -15.77 -5.48
CA LYS A 57 11.82 -14.96 -5.83
C LYS A 57 10.61 -15.44 -5.02
N ILE A 58 10.13 -14.63 -4.09
CA ILE A 58 8.86 -14.89 -3.39
C ILE A 58 7.81 -13.97 -3.97
N SER A 59 6.56 -14.37 -3.78
CA SER A 59 5.39 -13.57 -4.04
C SER A 59 5.12 -12.47 -3.00
N ILE A 60 6.10 -12.06 -2.18
CA ILE A 60 5.93 -10.97 -1.22
C ILE A 60 6.40 -9.65 -1.86
N GLU A 61 5.45 -8.74 -2.07
CA GLU A 61 5.68 -7.35 -2.48
C GLU A 61 5.71 -6.47 -1.22
N ILE A 62 6.61 -5.48 -1.17
CA ILE A 62 6.66 -4.52 -0.06
C ILE A 62 6.38 -3.12 -0.58
N ARG A 63 5.39 -2.47 0.04
CA ARG A 63 5.04 -1.08 -0.21
C ARG A 63 5.41 -0.23 0.99
N TYR A 64 6.02 0.92 0.74
CA TYR A 64 6.31 1.93 1.76
C TYR A 64 5.48 3.18 1.49
N LYS A 65 4.68 3.60 2.48
CA LYS A 65 3.99 4.89 2.51
C LYS A 65 4.68 5.76 3.55
N ASP A 66 5.21 6.91 3.14
CA ASP A 66 5.81 7.86 4.07
C ASP A 66 4.76 8.49 5.00
N TYR A 67 5.24 9.10 6.08
CA TYR A 67 4.37 9.72 7.08
C TYR A 67 3.44 10.77 6.49
N GLN A 68 3.94 11.65 5.61
CA GLN A 68 3.14 12.76 5.10
C GLN A 68 2.00 12.25 4.23
N TYR A 69 2.29 11.27 3.36
CA TYR A 69 1.30 10.61 2.55
C TYR A 69 0.21 9.96 3.40
N TYR A 70 0.60 9.15 4.39
CA TYR A 70 -0.37 8.45 5.24
C TYR A 70 -1.16 9.41 6.13
N TYR A 71 -0.53 10.48 6.61
CA TYR A 71 -1.18 11.55 7.35
C TYR A 71 -2.27 12.23 6.52
N ASP A 72 -1.95 12.61 5.27
CA ASP A 72 -2.90 13.25 4.37
C ASP A 72 -4.08 12.31 4.04
N GLU A 73 -3.82 11.02 3.80
CA GLU A 73 -4.83 9.98 3.56
C GLU A 73 -5.79 9.84 4.75
N VAL A 74 -5.27 9.70 5.97
CA VAL A 74 -6.08 9.61 7.20
C VAL A 74 -6.87 10.90 7.43
N LYS A 75 -6.24 12.06 7.24
CA LYS A 75 -6.90 13.37 7.40
C LYS A 75 -8.10 13.49 6.47
N MET A 76 -7.92 13.15 5.20
CA MET A 76 -9.00 13.19 4.20
C MET A 76 -10.17 12.29 4.58
N MET A 77 -9.88 11.07 5.00
CA MET A 77 -10.90 10.11 5.43
C MET A 77 -11.71 10.66 6.61
N LEU A 78 -11.04 11.20 7.63
CA LEU A 78 -11.69 11.78 8.81
C LEU A 78 -12.53 13.02 8.46
N GLU A 79 -12.03 13.89 7.58
CA GLU A 79 -12.78 15.03 7.05
C GLU A 79 -14.05 14.58 6.31
N ALA A 80 -13.96 13.53 5.49
CA ALA A 80 -15.09 12.97 4.75
C ALA A 80 -16.18 12.39 5.67
N PHE A 81 -15.81 11.85 6.83
CA PHE A 81 -16.75 11.37 7.84
C PHE A 81 -17.35 12.47 8.73
N GLY A 82 -17.03 13.75 8.48
CA GLY A 82 -17.55 14.87 9.27
C GLY A 82 -17.03 14.88 10.71
N THR A 83 -15.85 14.33 10.94
CA THR A 83 -15.19 14.26 12.25
C THR A 83 -14.96 15.67 12.81
N SER A 84 -15.15 15.87 14.12
CA SER A 84 -14.90 17.19 14.73
C SER A 84 -13.41 17.55 14.72
N GLU A 85 -13.07 18.85 14.77
CA GLU A 85 -11.67 19.32 14.76
C GLU A 85 -10.82 18.69 15.86
N LYS A 86 -11.40 18.51 17.06
CA LYS A 86 -10.71 17.89 18.19
C LYS A 86 -10.40 16.42 17.92
N GLU A 87 -11.39 15.66 17.44
CA GLU A 87 -11.22 14.24 17.12
C GLU A 87 -10.26 14.02 15.95
N LEU A 88 -10.27 14.93 14.98
CA LEU A 88 -9.32 14.94 13.87
C LEU A 88 -7.90 15.12 14.40
N GLN A 89 -7.65 16.11 15.26
CA GLN A 89 -6.34 16.32 15.87
C GLN A 89 -5.88 15.12 16.72
N ASP A 90 -6.76 14.58 17.57
CA ASP A 90 -6.45 13.42 18.42
C ASP A 90 -6.14 12.17 17.59
N SER A 91 -6.85 11.97 16.47
CA SER A 91 -6.63 10.84 15.57
C SER A 91 -5.32 10.99 14.80
N LEU A 92 -5.03 12.18 14.29
CA LEU A 92 -3.83 12.47 13.52
C LEU A 92 -2.53 12.36 14.34
N GLN A 93 -2.61 12.52 15.67
CA GLN A 93 -1.47 12.27 16.56
C GLN A 93 -1.06 10.78 16.63
N ARG A 94 -1.96 9.86 16.29
CA ARG A 94 -1.70 8.41 16.29
C ARG A 94 -1.04 7.92 15.00
N VAL A 95 -0.96 8.78 13.98
CA VAL A 95 -0.35 8.44 12.69
C VAL A 95 1.15 8.12 12.89
N PRO A 96 1.64 6.96 12.42
CA PRO A 96 3.04 6.56 12.56
C PRO A 96 3.98 7.54 11.87
N LYS A 97 4.79 8.26 12.66
CA LYS A 97 5.70 9.31 12.16
C LYS A 97 6.81 8.82 11.24
N GLY A 98 7.05 7.52 11.18
CA GLY A 98 7.97 6.90 10.23
C GLY A 98 7.32 6.39 8.95
N GLY A 99 6.01 6.53 8.81
CA GLY A 99 5.24 5.89 7.76
C GLY A 99 4.90 4.43 8.07
N ILE A 100 4.37 3.74 7.07
CA ILE A 100 3.93 2.35 7.17
C ILE A 100 4.55 1.51 6.05
N LEU A 101 4.95 0.28 6.38
CA LEU A 101 5.32 -0.74 5.43
C LEU A 101 4.18 -1.76 5.33
N ILE A 102 3.76 -2.07 4.11
CA ILE A 102 2.73 -3.06 3.83
C ILE A 102 3.41 -4.18 3.05
N LEU A 103 3.39 -5.38 3.61
CA LEU A 103 3.87 -6.60 2.96
C LEU A 103 2.66 -7.31 2.38
N GLN A 104 2.66 -7.52 1.07
CA GLN A 104 1.53 -8.08 0.33
C GLN A 104 1.93 -9.38 -0.34
N THR A 105 0.99 -10.31 -0.48
CA THR A 105 1.18 -11.56 -1.22
C THR A 105 -0.08 -11.92 -1.99
N PRO A 106 0.00 -12.65 -3.12
CA PRO A 106 -1.17 -13.19 -3.79
C PRO A 106 -2.02 -14.02 -2.83
N THR A 107 -3.32 -13.71 -2.78
CA THR A 107 -4.28 -14.40 -1.90
C THR A 107 -4.32 -15.90 -2.18
N VAL A 108 -4.21 -16.30 -3.45
CA VAL A 108 -4.20 -17.70 -3.89
C VAL A 108 -3.00 -18.51 -3.37
N GLY A 109 -1.95 -17.83 -2.90
CA GLY A 109 -0.75 -18.45 -2.35
C GLY A 109 -0.78 -18.64 -0.83
N LEU A 110 -1.85 -18.20 -0.15
CA LEU A 110 -2.01 -18.38 1.29
C LEU A 110 -2.50 -19.80 1.59
N ASN A 111 -1.85 -20.47 2.55
CA ASN A 111 -2.35 -21.73 3.10
C ASN A 111 -2.98 -21.46 4.47
N LEU A 112 -4.30 -21.48 4.57
CA LEU A 112 -4.99 -21.20 5.84
C LEU A 112 -5.11 -22.43 6.74
N ASP A 113 -4.97 -23.63 6.18
CA ASP A 113 -5.03 -24.90 6.93
C ASP A 113 -3.70 -25.19 7.65
N ASP A 114 -2.58 -24.79 7.03
CA ASP A 114 -1.23 -24.84 7.63
C ASP A 114 -0.48 -23.53 7.34
N PRO A 115 -0.78 -22.46 8.09
CA PRO A 115 -0.29 -21.13 7.78
C PRO A 115 1.19 -20.97 8.09
N ARG A 116 1.94 -20.44 7.11
CA ARG A 116 3.34 -20.06 7.31
C ARG A 116 3.44 -18.94 8.33
N ARG A 117 4.48 -19.02 9.16
CA ARG A 117 4.76 -18.05 10.20
C ARG A 117 6.02 -17.28 9.86
N TYR A 118 5.99 -15.98 10.12
CA TYR A 118 7.07 -15.08 9.75
C TYR A 118 7.57 -14.26 10.92
N ILE A 119 8.86 -13.88 10.85
CA ILE A 119 9.42 -12.79 11.62
C ILE A 119 9.83 -11.69 10.64
N TYR A 120 9.16 -10.55 10.72
CA TYR A 120 9.50 -9.35 9.97
C TYR A 120 10.44 -8.49 10.81
N THR A 121 11.61 -8.16 10.26
CA THR A 121 12.60 -7.30 10.91
C THR A 121 12.92 -6.14 9.98
N VAL A 122 12.67 -4.92 10.44
CA VAL A 122 13.05 -3.68 9.74
C VAL A 122 14.33 -3.16 10.37
N LYS A 123 15.35 -2.93 9.55
CA LYS A 123 16.65 -2.38 9.95
C LYS A 123 16.92 -1.07 9.21
N SER A 124 17.70 -0.19 9.82
CA SER A 124 18.33 0.91 9.10
C SER A 124 19.44 0.39 8.17
N SER A 125 19.89 1.23 7.25
CA SER A 125 21.10 0.98 6.45
C SER A 125 22.37 0.71 7.27
N THR A 126 22.41 1.16 8.54
CA THR A 126 23.50 0.87 9.48
C THR A 126 23.34 -0.47 10.21
N GLY A 127 22.27 -1.22 9.94
CA GLY A 127 21.98 -2.52 10.55
C GLY A 127 21.25 -2.45 11.91
N GLN A 128 20.92 -1.26 12.40
CA GLN A 128 20.16 -1.11 13.64
C GLN A 128 18.71 -1.58 13.42
N VAL A 129 18.22 -2.48 14.29
CA VAL A 129 16.82 -2.90 14.27
C VAL A 129 15.92 -1.73 14.67
N ILE A 130 15.01 -1.36 13.77
CA ILE A 130 13.99 -0.32 13.96
C ILE A 130 12.72 -0.95 14.53
N LEU A 131 12.32 -2.09 13.98
CA LEU A 131 11.09 -2.79 14.35
C LEU A 131 11.27 -4.30 14.10
N GLN A 132 10.68 -5.11 14.99
CA GLN A 132 10.55 -6.54 14.79
C GLN A 132 9.12 -6.95 15.15
N LYS A 133 8.47 -7.70 14.27
CA LYS A 133 7.10 -8.18 14.44
C LYS A 133 6.98 -9.62 13.96
N LYS A 134 6.24 -10.45 14.69
CA LYS A 134 5.86 -11.78 14.24
C LYS A 134 4.50 -11.70 13.54
N GLY A 135 4.26 -12.58 12.57
CA GLY A 135 2.95 -12.72 11.95
C GLY A 135 2.76 -14.09 11.30
N SER A 136 1.57 -14.30 10.74
CA SER A 136 1.14 -15.56 10.14
C SER A 136 0.34 -15.28 8.87
N GLU A 137 0.33 -16.21 7.92
CA GLU A 137 -0.61 -16.17 6.79
C GLU A 137 -2.07 -16.15 7.24
N ALA A 138 -2.37 -16.73 8.41
CA ALA A 138 -3.70 -16.70 8.99
C ALA A 138 -4.15 -15.29 9.43
N ASP A 139 -3.20 -14.37 9.65
CA ASP A 139 -3.49 -12.99 10.03
C ASP A 139 -3.65 -12.07 8.79
N ALA A 140 -3.47 -12.62 7.58
CA ALA A 140 -3.52 -11.83 6.35
C ALA A 140 -4.94 -11.34 6.07
N VAL A 141 -5.06 -10.07 5.70
CA VAL A 141 -6.35 -9.45 5.34
C VAL A 141 -6.39 -9.17 3.83
N ALA A 142 -7.59 -9.08 3.26
CA ALA A 142 -7.72 -8.71 1.86
C ALA A 142 -7.15 -7.31 1.63
N ALA A 143 -6.32 -7.15 0.60
CA ALA A 143 -5.82 -5.84 0.19
C ALA A 143 -6.85 -5.14 -0.70
N ASP A 144 -6.73 -3.81 -0.83
CA ASP A 144 -7.53 -3.02 -1.77
C ASP A 144 -7.38 -3.53 -3.23
N GLN A 145 -6.21 -4.04 -3.57
CA GLN A 145 -5.93 -4.57 -4.90
C GLN A 145 -6.42 -6.02 -5.00
N ALA A 146 -7.33 -6.27 -5.94
CA ALA A 146 -7.91 -7.58 -6.16
C ALA A 146 -6.85 -8.67 -6.37
N GLY A 147 -7.02 -9.80 -5.67
CA GLY A 147 -6.12 -10.95 -5.73
C GLY A 147 -4.86 -10.84 -4.87
N LEU A 148 -4.69 -9.75 -4.12
CA LEU A 148 -3.64 -9.59 -3.12
C LEU A 148 -4.22 -9.58 -1.70
N SER A 149 -3.40 -10.02 -0.76
CA SER A 149 -3.65 -9.94 0.67
C SER A 149 -2.50 -9.23 1.37
N ASP A 150 -2.83 -8.34 2.30
CA ASP A 150 -1.88 -7.71 3.21
C ASP A 150 -1.47 -8.73 4.26
N LEU A 151 -0.27 -9.27 4.09
CA LEU A 151 0.34 -10.25 4.99
C LEU A 151 0.78 -9.59 6.31
N ALA A 152 1.29 -8.35 6.24
CA ALA A 152 1.62 -7.58 7.42
C ALA A 152 1.62 -6.08 7.15
N VAL A 153 1.08 -5.32 8.11
CA VAL A 153 1.27 -3.87 8.21
C VAL A 153 2.24 -3.58 9.36
N LEU A 154 3.32 -2.88 9.05
CA LEU A 154 4.40 -2.51 9.99
C LEU A 154 4.46 -0.99 10.13
N GLU A 155 4.13 -0.49 11.32
CA GLU A 155 4.13 0.94 11.62
C GLU A 155 5.49 1.40 12.14
N LEU A 156 6.13 2.33 11.43
CA LEU A 156 7.42 2.87 11.85
C LEU A 156 7.18 4.06 12.79
N LYS A 157 7.73 3.98 14.01
CA LYS A 157 7.57 5.04 15.02
C LYS A 157 8.33 6.33 14.68
N SER A 158 9.39 6.24 13.88
CA SER A 158 10.21 7.38 13.49
C SER A 158 10.65 7.27 12.04
N ALA A 159 10.76 8.41 11.37
CA ALA A 159 11.23 8.52 9.98
C ALA A 159 12.64 7.90 9.83
N PRO A 160 12.82 6.97 8.88
CA PRO A 160 14.15 6.47 8.55
C PRO A 160 15.05 7.61 8.05
N LYS A 161 16.33 7.60 8.43
CA LYS A 161 17.33 8.59 8.00
C LYS A 161 18.07 8.19 6.71
N GLY A 162 17.57 7.19 5.99
CA GLY A 162 18.17 6.60 4.81
C GLY A 162 17.50 5.26 4.50
N ASP A 163 18.08 4.52 3.57
CA ASP A 163 17.57 3.22 3.13
C ASP A 163 17.25 2.30 4.31
N ILE A 164 16.16 1.55 4.15
CA ILE A 164 15.73 0.55 5.12
C ILE A 164 15.86 -0.84 4.52
N ILE A 165 16.22 -1.79 5.37
CA ILE A 165 16.36 -3.19 5.02
C ILE A 165 15.24 -3.94 5.74
N VAL A 166 14.39 -4.63 4.99
CA VAL A 166 13.34 -5.49 5.52
C VAL A 166 13.78 -6.93 5.35
N VAL A 167 13.92 -7.64 6.47
CA VAL A 167 14.21 -9.07 6.50
C VAL A 167 12.93 -9.80 6.88
N VAL A 168 12.47 -10.72 6.03
CA VAL A 168 11.37 -11.64 6.30
C VAL A 168 11.97 -13.01 6.54
N LYS A 169 11.83 -13.54 7.75
CA LYS A 169 12.22 -14.91 8.09
C LYS A 169 10.99 -15.80 8.08
N ASP A 170 10.93 -16.76 7.17
CA ASP A 170 9.93 -17.84 7.17
C ASP A 170 10.35 -18.90 8.19
N LEU A 171 9.54 -19.06 9.24
CA LEU A 171 9.80 -20.00 10.33
C LEU A 171 9.43 -21.45 9.98
N THR A 172 8.67 -21.67 8.91
CA THR A 172 8.32 -23.00 8.44
C THR A 172 9.48 -23.58 7.63
N THR A 173 10.09 -22.77 6.76
CA THR A 173 11.21 -23.23 5.90
C THR A 173 12.60 -22.85 6.41
N ASP A 174 12.68 -22.05 7.49
CA ASP A 174 13.91 -21.44 8.02
C ASP A 174 14.71 -20.64 6.96
N MET A 175 13.98 -19.98 6.05
CA MET A 175 14.57 -19.15 5.00
C MET A 175 14.42 -17.66 5.32
N ASP A 176 15.47 -16.90 5.04
CA ASP A 176 15.50 -15.45 5.20
C ASP A 176 15.47 -14.75 3.83
N PHE A 177 14.69 -13.68 3.75
CA PHE A 177 14.51 -12.90 2.54
C PHE A 177 14.74 -11.43 2.84
N GLU A 178 15.62 -10.80 2.09
CA GLU A 178 16.02 -9.42 2.33
C GLU A 178 15.57 -8.50 1.18
N TYR A 179 15.03 -7.35 1.58
CA TYR A 179 14.51 -6.32 0.69
C TYR A 179 15.09 -4.97 1.11
N THR A 180 15.76 -4.30 0.17
CA THR A 180 16.23 -2.93 0.40
C THR A 180 15.27 -1.94 -0.23
N ILE A 181 14.78 -1.01 0.59
CA ILE A 181 13.87 0.05 0.17
C ILE A 181 14.63 1.37 0.24
N PRO A 182 14.88 2.02 -0.92
CA PRO A 182 15.62 3.27 -0.93
C PRO A 182 14.78 4.42 -0.36
N ILE A 183 15.27 5.07 0.69
CA ILE A 183 14.62 6.24 1.29
C ILE A 183 15.38 7.48 0.84
N ARG A 184 14.97 8.03 -0.30
CA ARG A 184 15.41 9.36 -0.75
C ARG A 184 14.57 10.41 -0.01
N ASN A 185 15.26 11.28 0.73
CA ASN A 185 14.72 12.51 1.29
C ASN A 185 14.51 13.56 0.20
#